data_AF-A0A7J2XY65-F1
#
_entry.id   AF-A0A7J2XY65-F1
#
_cell.length_a   1.000
_cell.length_b   1.000
_cell.length_c   1.000
_cell.angle_alpha   90.00
_cell.angle_beta   90.00
_cell.angle_gamma   90.00
#
_symmetry.space_group_name_H-M   'P 1'
#
loop_
_entity.id
_entity.type
_entity.pdbx_description
1 polymer ?
#
loop_
_entity_poly.entity_id
_entity_poly.type
_entity_poly.pdbx_seq_one_letter_code
_entity_poly.pdbx_strand_id
1 'polypeptide(L)'
;KVYGKIWYDAAEGKFGRRGRYIRVIYAANVGTIPDEVDAKVYTTDGKLVGSLEEEFLERLLPGDRFVLGGRVYEFVSARGLKVKVRPAYDQKPTVPSWFSEMLPLSYELAIEIGKFRELSFSMLERGEDEELMRIIMEMSNANENAARAIYTYLKQQYLYLKSLGLKVDEMPSNKVILIESYVDDAGRTHQVTHSLFGRRVNDALSRALAYLAGSKLRRNLGISVMDTGFSIIYPRGTEPVASIDELTEYDLRELLERAVEKTELLRRRFRHVAARGLMILRNYKGYDISVNKQQISAQNLLKVVSEIEGFPLLKEAYREIMEDYMDIRGAQEVLNRIKSGEIRVVDVGKLDVPTPFAHGIILEGLSDLIFMEDKMSALRRFQKEIEKILKG
;
A
#
# COMPACT_ATOMS: atom_id res chain seq x y z
N LYS A 1 -26.40 -21.02 2.99
CA LYS A 1 -27.78 -20.60 3.36
C LYS A 1 -27.68 -19.28 4.10
N VAL A 2 -28.32 -18.22 3.59
CA VAL A 2 -28.46 -16.95 4.31
C VAL A 2 -29.79 -16.99 5.06
N TYR A 3 -29.77 -16.80 6.37
CA TYR A 3 -31.00 -16.71 7.15
C TYR A 3 -31.59 -15.30 6.99
N GLY A 4 -32.88 -15.16 6.72
CA GLY A 4 -33.54 -13.85 6.86
C GLY A 4 -33.72 -13.53 8.34
N LYS A 5 -33.30 -12.33 8.77
CA LYS A 5 -33.30 -11.92 10.20
C LYS A 5 -34.55 -11.12 10.53
N ILE A 6 -34.96 -10.31 9.56
CA ILE A 6 -36.17 -9.50 9.60
C ILE A 6 -37.04 -9.80 8.38
N TRP A 7 -38.31 -9.43 8.47
CA TRP A 7 -39.19 -9.24 7.32
C TRP A 7 -39.56 -7.76 7.25
N TYR A 8 -39.86 -7.27 6.05
CA TYR A 8 -40.30 -5.90 5.80
C TYR A 8 -41.60 -5.94 5.00
N ASP A 9 -42.60 -5.21 5.48
CA ASP A 9 -43.87 -4.94 4.79
C ASP A 9 -43.80 -3.52 4.22
N ALA A 10 -43.72 -3.42 2.90
CA ALA A 10 -43.59 -2.16 2.21
C ALA A 10 -44.87 -1.34 2.18
N ALA A 11 -46.04 -1.97 2.28
CA ALA A 11 -47.33 -1.26 2.26
C ALA A 11 -47.58 -0.55 3.58
N GLU A 12 -47.22 -1.19 4.70
CA GLU A 12 -47.34 -0.59 6.03
C GLU A 12 -46.08 0.14 6.50
N GLY A 13 -44.96 0.01 5.80
CA GLY A 13 -43.66 0.55 6.21
C GLY A 13 -43.13 -0.07 7.50
N LYS A 14 -43.53 -1.30 7.82
CA LYS A 14 -43.18 -2.00 9.08
C LYS A 14 -42.19 -3.11 8.83
N PHE A 15 -41.30 -3.33 9.81
CA PHE A 15 -40.47 -4.52 9.85
C PHE A 15 -40.71 -5.30 11.14
N GLY A 16 -40.45 -6.60 11.09
CA GLY A 16 -40.52 -7.46 12.25
C GLY A 16 -39.47 -8.54 12.24
N ARG A 17 -39.41 -9.27 13.36
CA ARG A 17 -38.42 -10.34 13.54
C ARG A 17 -38.80 -11.59 12.75
N ARG A 18 -37.83 -12.22 12.08
CA ARG A 18 -38.03 -13.47 11.35
C ARG A 18 -37.44 -14.64 12.14
N GLY A 19 -38.32 -15.53 12.61
CA GLY A 19 -37.96 -16.77 13.31
C GLY A 19 -37.80 -16.63 14.83
N ARG A 20 -37.94 -17.76 15.54
CA ARG A 20 -37.97 -17.81 17.02
C ARG A 20 -36.59 -17.54 17.67
N TYR A 21 -35.49 -17.89 16.99
CA TYR A 21 -34.13 -17.83 17.54
C TYR A 21 -33.37 -16.52 17.27
N ILE A 22 -34.01 -15.55 16.61
CA ILE A 22 -33.35 -14.32 16.16
C ILE A 22 -32.67 -13.53 17.29
N ARG A 23 -33.28 -13.45 18.47
CA ARG A 23 -32.71 -12.75 19.63
C ARG A 23 -31.41 -13.41 20.10
N VAL A 24 -31.37 -14.73 20.11
CA VAL A 24 -30.17 -15.51 20.49
C VAL A 24 -29.08 -15.35 19.43
N ILE A 25 -29.44 -15.42 18.14
CA ILE A 25 -28.51 -15.20 17.03
C ILE A 25 -27.92 -13.80 17.14
N TYR A 26 -28.74 -12.76 17.33
CA TYR A 26 -28.26 -11.39 17.49
C TYR A 26 -27.30 -11.27 18.69
N ALA A 27 -27.72 -11.69 19.89
CA ALA A 27 -26.93 -11.54 21.10
C ALA A 27 -25.57 -12.28 21.04
N ALA A 28 -25.52 -13.43 20.36
CA ALA A 28 -24.29 -14.21 20.24
C ALA A 28 -23.36 -13.77 19.10
N ASN A 29 -23.80 -12.87 18.21
CA ASN A 29 -23.05 -12.50 17.01
C ASN A 29 -22.86 -10.99 16.85
N VAL A 30 -23.47 -10.18 17.71
CA VAL A 30 -23.30 -8.72 17.72
C VAL A 30 -21.90 -8.36 18.17
N GLY A 31 -21.24 -7.47 17.44
CA GLY A 31 -19.87 -7.03 17.71
C GLY A 31 -19.22 -6.47 16.44
N THR A 32 -18.34 -5.49 16.63
CA THR A 32 -17.66 -4.78 15.52
C THR A 32 -16.26 -5.32 15.25
N ILE A 33 -15.58 -5.85 16.28
CA ILE A 33 -14.24 -6.43 16.19
C ILE A 33 -14.32 -7.71 15.34
N PRO A 34 -13.53 -7.85 14.27
CA PRO A 34 -13.49 -9.06 13.46
C PRO A 34 -12.80 -10.21 14.23
N ASP A 35 -13.22 -11.45 13.95
CA ASP A 35 -12.46 -12.62 14.41
C ASP A 35 -11.32 -12.86 13.43
N GLU A 36 -10.08 -12.90 13.93
CA GLU A 36 -8.86 -13.11 13.16
C GLU A 36 -8.16 -14.39 13.59
N VAL A 37 -7.67 -15.16 12.63
CA VAL A 37 -6.81 -16.32 12.89
C VAL A 37 -5.75 -16.45 11.80
N ASP A 38 -4.60 -17.01 12.15
CA ASP A 38 -3.54 -17.18 11.17
C ASP A 38 -3.95 -18.12 10.01
N ALA A 39 -3.58 -17.71 8.80
CA ALA A 39 -3.67 -18.54 7.62
C ALA A 39 -2.48 -19.50 7.55
N LYS A 40 -2.74 -20.79 7.37
CA LYS A 40 -1.70 -21.82 7.22
C LYS A 40 -1.11 -21.77 5.81
N VAL A 41 0.21 -21.75 5.72
CA VAL A 41 0.95 -21.66 4.46
C VAL A 41 1.45 -23.04 4.03
N TYR A 42 1.07 -23.42 2.81
CA TYR A 42 1.43 -24.68 2.18
C TYR A 42 2.18 -24.42 0.88
N THR A 43 3.21 -25.20 0.60
CA THR A 43 3.82 -25.23 -0.74
C THR A 43 2.87 -25.86 -1.76
N THR A 44 3.16 -25.69 -3.05
CA THR A 44 2.35 -26.26 -4.14
C THR A 44 2.26 -27.79 -4.12
N ASP A 45 3.27 -28.48 -3.57
CA ASP A 45 3.34 -29.91 -3.30
C ASP A 45 2.62 -30.33 -1.99
N GLY A 46 2.07 -29.37 -1.24
CA GLY A 46 1.21 -29.62 -0.07
C GLY A 46 1.91 -29.65 1.28
N LYS A 47 3.21 -29.34 1.35
CA LYS A 47 3.97 -29.26 2.60
C LYS A 47 3.61 -28.00 3.39
N LEU A 48 3.26 -28.14 4.66
CA LEU A 48 3.05 -27.00 5.57
C LEU A 48 4.40 -26.35 5.89
N VAL A 49 4.52 -25.04 5.70
CA VAL A 49 5.77 -24.26 5.90
C VAL A 49 5.67 -23.18 6.96
N GLY A 50 4.46 -22.84 7.41
CA GLY A 50 4.26 -21.88 8.51
C GLY A 50 2.83 -21.34 8.54
N SER A 51 2.68 -20.17 9.15
CA SER A 51 1.43 -19.42 9.22
C SER A 51 1.66 -17.93 8.95
N LEU A 52 0.62 -17.22 8.53
CA LEU A 52 0.62 -15.78 8.30
C LEU A 52 -0.57 -15.14 8.98
N GLU A 53 -0.35 -13.97 9.56
CA GLU A 53 -1.42 -13.12 10.06
C GLU A 53 -2.37 -12.69 8.94
N GLU A 54 -3.61 -12.35 9.31
CA GLU A 54 -4.59 -11.94 8.33
C GLU A 54 -4.23 -10.59 7.70
N GLU A 55 -3.89 -9.59 8.49
CA GLU A 55 -3.53 -8.28 7.95
C GLU A 55 -2.40 -8.34 6.91
N PHE A 56 -1.39 -9.19 7.15
CA PHE A 56 -0.31 -9.41 6.20
C PHE A 56 -0.79 -10.02 4.89
N LEU A 57 -1.59 -11.10 4.95
CA LEU A 57 -2.13 -11.74 3.75
C LEU A 57 -3.11 -10.82 2.98
N GLU A 58 -3.74 -9.80 3.61
CA GLU A 58 -4.62 -8.84 2.91
C GLU A 58 -3.85 -8.01 1.89
N ARG A 59 -2.56 -7.79 2.15
CA ARG A 59 -1.70 -6.98 1.30
C ARG A 59 -1.14 -7.76 0.10
N LEU A 60 -1.21 -9.11 0.12
CA LEU A 60 -0.59 -9.96 -0.89
C LEU A 60 -1.43 -10.09 -2.17
N LEU A 61 -0.75 -9.98 -3.30
CA LEU A 61 -1.23 -10.25 -4.65
C LEU A 61 -0.53 -11.50 -5.23
N PRO A 62 -1.21 -12.30 -6.07
CA PRO A 62 -0.56 -13.41 -6.77
C PRO A 62 0.70 -12.98 -7.51
N GLY A 63 1.82 -13.64 -7.20
CA GLY A 63 3.18 -13.29 -7.66
C GLY A 63 4.03 -12.60 -6.59
N ASP A 64 3.43 -12.11 -5.49
CA ASP A 64 4.19 -11.49 -4.41
C ASP A 64 5.09 -12.49 -3.70
N ARG A 65 6.32 -12.10 -3.42
CA ARG A 65 7.28 -12.95 -2.71
C ARG A 65 7.45 -12.41 -1.30
N PHE A 66 7.40 -13.28 -0.30
CA PHE A 66 7.53 -12.90 1.10
C PHE A 66 8.39 -13.87 1.86
N VAL A 67 8.78 -13.43 3.05
CA VAL A 67 9.64 -14.17 3.97
C VAL A 67 8.77 -14.97 4.92
N LEU A 68 9.02 -16.27 5.04
CA LEU A 68 8.40 -17.09 6.07
C LEU A 68 9.42 -18.09 6.62
N GLY A 69 9.66 -18.02 7.93
CA GLY A 69 10.64 -18.89 8.59
C GLY A 69 12.04 -18.80 7.97
N GLY A 70 12.47 -17.59 7.58
CA GLY A 70 13.78 -17.33 6.99
C GLY A 70 13.96 -17.82 5.55
N ARG A 71 12.86 -18.14 4.84
CA ARG A 71 12.90 -18.54 3.42
C ARG A 71 11.92 -17.75 2.59
N VAL A 72 12.26 -17.55 1.31
CA VAL A 72 11.41 -16.85 0.35
C VAL A 72 10.36 -17.79 -0.24
N TYR A 73 9.13 -17.32 -0.28
CA TYR A 73 8.03 -17.98 -0.95
C TYR A 73 7.27 -17.00 -1.84
N GLU A 74 6.92 -17.43 -3.06
CA GLU A 74 6.01 -16.71 -3.95
C GLU A 74 4.57 -17.10 -3.63
N PHE A 75 3.75 -16.11 -3.27
CA PHE A 75 2.32 -16.22 -3.09
C PHE A 75 1.65 -16.56 -4.42
N VAL A 76 1.05 -17.75 -4.48
CA VAL A 76 0.33 -18.23 -5.67
C VAL A 76 -1.15 -17.89 -5.56
N SER A 77 -1.75 -18.22 -4.41
CA SER A 77 -3.16 -17.97 -4.13
C SER A 77 -3.46 -18.23 -2.66
N ALA A 78 -4.55 -17.66 -2.15
CA ALA A 78 -5.16 -18.13 -0.92
C ALA A 78 -6.54 -18.73 -1.22
N ARG A 79 -6.89 -19.78 -0.49
CA ARG A 79 -8.25 -20.33 -0.44
C ARG A 79 -8.63 -20.53 1.00
N GLY A 80 -9.37 -19.57 1.53
CA GLY A 80 -9.67 -19.54 2.94
C GLY A 80 -8.42 -19.27 3.77
N LEU A 81 -8.26 -20.02 4.86
CA LEU A 81 -7.07 -19.98 5.72
C LEU A 81 -5.95 -20.90 5.22
N LYS A 82 -5.97 -21.28 3.94
CA LYS A 82 -4.88 -22.03 3.30
C LYS A 82 -4.25 -21.17 2.23
N VAL A 83 -3.02 -20.75 2.48
CA VAL A 83 -2.18 -20.04 1.52
C VAL A 83 -1.37 -21.06 0.74
N LYS A 84 -1.39 -20.97 -0.59
CA LYS A 84 -0.51 -21.74 -1.47
C LYS A 84 0.65 -20.86 -1.91
N VAL A 85 1.85 -21.38 -1.74
CA VAL A 85 3.08 -20.74 -2.18
C VAL A 85 3.94 -21.64 -3.03
N ARG A 86 4.79 -21.03 -3.85
CA ARG A 86 5.88 -21.71 -4.54
C ARG A 86 7.20 -21.35 -3.84
N PRO A 87 8.09 -22.31 -3.56
CA PRO A 87 9.45 -22.00 -3.14
C PRO A 87 10.10 -21.04 -4.14
N ALA A 88 10.64 -19.94 -3.64
CA ALA A 88 11.33 -18.93 -4.45
C ALA A 88 12.64 -18.55 -3.78
N TYR A 89 13.34 -19.53 -3.18
CA TYR A 89 14.42 -19.33 -2.21
C TYR A 89 15.55 -18.41 -2.71
N ASP A 90 15.85 -18.44 -4.01
CA ASP A 90 16.90 -17.63 -4.63
C ASP A 90 16.38 -16.29 -5.19
N GLN A 91 15.09 -16.00 -5.02
CA GLN A 91 14.42 -14.82 -5.53
C GLN A 91 14.15 -13.81 -4.41
N LYS A 92 14.12 -12.52 -4.73
CA LYS A 92 13.93 -11.47 -3.72
C LYS A 92 12.43 -11.29 -3.37
N PRO A 93 12.03 -11.26 -2.08
CA PRO A 93 10.71 -10.81 -1.66
C PRO A 93 10.30 -9.48 -2.30
N THR A 94 9.01 -9.33 -2.54
CA THR A 94 8.35 -8.11 -3.07
C THR A 94 7.52 -7.41 -2.01
N VAL A 95 7.24 -8.06 -0.88
CA VAL A 95 6.51 -7.48 0.24
C VAL A 95 7.35 -7.55 1.54
N PRO A 96 7.27 -6.51 2.40
CA PRO A 96 7.96 -6.47 3.69
C PRO A 96 7.33 -7.48 4.66
N SER A 97 8.11 -8.00 5.61
CA SER A 97 7.75 -9.07 6.54
C SER A 97 7.09 -8.61 7.85
N TRP A 98 7.22 -7.34 8.24
CA TRP A 98 6.75 -6.82 9.53
C TRP A 98 6.26 -5.39 9.42
N PHE A 99 4.98 -5.15 9.72
CA PHE A 99 4.37 -3.83 9.58
C PHE A 99 3.20 -3.59 10.56
N SER A 100 3.37 -3.94 11.83
CA SER A 100 2.31 -3.76 12.84
C SER A 100 2.50 -2.54 13.76
N GLU A 101 3.60 -1.79 13.67
CA GLU A 101 3.90 -0.77 14.70
C GLU A 101 3.84 0.71 14.27
N MET A 102 3.90 1.05 12.97
CA MET A 102 3.95 2.46 12.57
C MET A 102 2.64 2.94 11.97
N LEU A 103 1.93 3.79 12.72
CA LEU A 103 0.78 4.53 12.22
C LEU A 103 1.16 5.26 10.92
N PRO A 104 0.31 5.19 9.88
CA PRO A 104 0.60 5.87 8.62
C PRO A 104 0.63 7.39 8.82
N LEU A 105 1.55 8.05 8.11
CA LEU A 105 1.58 9.51 8.03
C LEU A 105 0.24 10.02 7.49
N SER A 106 -0.38 10.99 8.17
CA SER A 106 -1.62 11.61 7.72
C SER A 106 -1.39 12.55 6.53
N TYR A 107 -2.45 12.80 5.76
CA TYR A 107 -2.39 13.71 4.62
C TYR A 107 -1.94 15.11 5.03
N GLU A 108 -2.51 15.67 6.11
CA GLU A 108 -2.20 17.03 6.58
C GLU A 108 -0.75 17.16 7.02
N LEU A 109 -0.23 16.20 7.79
CA LEU A 109 1.16 16.22 8.22
C LEU A 109 2.13 16.02 7.04
N ALA A 110 1.76 15.18 6.07
CA ALA A 110 2.54 15.00 4.86
C ALA A 110 2.66 16.30 4.05
N ILE A 111 1.58 17.08 3.94
CA ILE A 111 1.60 18.40 3.31
C ILE A 111 2.57 19.35 4.03
N GLU A 112 2.56 19.40 5.36
CA GLU A 112 3.49 20.25 6.13
C GLU A 112 4.94 19.82 5.96
N ILE A 113 5.23 18.51 5.92
CA ILE A 113 6.58 18.01 5.61
C ILE A 113 6.98 18.39 4.17
N GLY A 114 6.03 18.40 3.23
CA GLY A 114 6.26 18.84 1.86
C GLY A 114 6.61 20.33 1.75
N LYS A 115 5.92 21.19 2.51
CA LYS A 115 6.25 22.62 2.62
C LYS A 115 7.62 22.82 3.25
N PHE A 116 7.94 22.02 4.27
CA PHE A 116 9.26 22.05 4.91
C PHE A 116 10.38 21.64 3.92
N ARG A 117 10.13 20.67 3.02
CA ARG A 117 11.06 20.31 1.94
C ARG A 117 11.28 21.47 0.97
N GLU A 118 10.22 22.14 0.51
CA GLU A 118 10.30 23.32 -0.37
C GLU A 118 11.13 24.45 0.29
N LEU A 119 10.87 24.72 1.58
CA LEU A 119 11.64 25.69 2.37
C LEU A 119 13.12 25.30 2.45
N SER A 120 13.40 24.04 2.80
CA SER A 120 14.76 23.52 2.95
C SER A 120 15.57 23.65 1.65
N PHE A 121 14.99 23.24 0.51
CA PHE A 121 15.64 23.37 -0.80
C PHE A 121 15.87 24.83 -1.18
N SER A 122 14.93 25.72 -0.87
CA SER A 122 15.09 27.17 -1.10
C SER A 122 16.22 27.78 -0.27
N MET A 123 16.37 27.35 1.00
CA MET A 123 17.47 27.81 1.86
C MET A 123 18.82 27.29 1.39
N LEU A 124 18.89 26.03 0.97
CA LEU A 124 20.10 25.43 0.40
C LEU A 124 20.51 26.12 -0.92
N GLU A 125 19.56 26.55 -1.74
CA GLU A 125 19.81 27.37 -2.94
C GLU A 125 20.43 28.72 -2.61
N ARG A 126 20.02 29.34 -1.49
CA ARG A 126 20.56 30.63 -1.03
C ARG A 126 21.86 30.49 -0.21
N GLY A 127 22.32 29.28 0.07
CA GLY A 127 23.50 29.02 0.92
C GLY A 127 23.25 29.28 2.42
N GLU A 128 22.00 29.16 2.88
CA GLU A 128 21.58 29.43 4.25
C GLU A 128 21.68 28.16 5.15
N ASP A 129 22.76 27.39 5.01
CA ASP A 129 22.93 26.09 5.64
C ASP A 129 22.87 26.12 7.18
N GLU A 130 23.47 27.14 7.80
CA GLU A 130 23.48 27.28 9.27
C GLU A 130 22.09 27.57 9.83
N GLU A 131 21.31 28.41 9.14
CA GLU A 131 19.96 28.75 9.56
C GLU A 131 19.01 27.57 9.38
N LEU A 132 19.14 26.83 8.27
CA LEU A 132 18.38 25.60 8.06
C LEU A 132 18.64 24.59 9.18
N MET A 133 19.89 24.45 9.64
CA MET A 133 20.22 23.58 10.77
C MET A 133 19.50 24.00 12.06
N ARG A 134 19.45 25.31 12.36
CA ARG A 134 18.74 25.83 13.54
C ARG A 134 17.25 25.53 13.46
N ILE A 135 16.62 25.81 12.31
CA ILE A 135 15.19 25.51 12.08
C ILE A 135 14.91 24.01 12.27
N ILE A 136 15.76 23.12 11.74
CA ILE A 136 15.62 21.68 11.94
C ILE A 136 15.68 21.32 13.44
N MET A 137 16.64 21.86 14.18
CA MET A 137 16.78 21.61 15.62
C MET A 137 15.53 22.07 16.39
N GLU A 138 15.04 23.27 16.10
CA GLU A 138 13.87 23.85 16.75
C GLU A 138 12.59 23.05 16.44
N MET A 139 12.33 22.75 15.16
CA MET A 139 11.12 22.05 14.74
C MET A 139 11.06 20.59 15.20
N SER A 140 12.20 19.90 15.20
CA SER A 140 12.27 18.48 15.58
C SER A 140 12.50 18.25 17.08
N ASN A 141 12.81 19.31 17.83
CA ASN A 141 13.27 19.25 19.22
C ASN A 141 14.40 18.22 19.40
N ALA A 142 15.25 18.07 18.38
CA ALA A 142 16.29 17.05 18.30
C ALA A 142 17.66 17.63 18.66
N ASN A 143 18.56 16.77 19.10
CA ASN A 143 19.96 17.17 19.33
C ASN A 143 20.67 17.48 18.00
N GLU A 144 21.83 18.13 18.10
CA GLU A 144 22.60 18.56 16.92
C GLU A 144 22.94 17.39 15.98
N ASN A 145 23.24 16.21 16.50
CA ASN A 145 23.57 15.04 15.66
C ASN A 145 22.38 14.58 14.81
N ALA A 146 21.20 14.51 15.41
CA ALA A 146 19.97 14.15 14.71
C ALA A 146 19.57 15.22 13.69
N ALA A 147 19.66 16.50 14.06
CA ALA A 147 19.41 17.61 13.14
C ALA A 147 20.40 17.59 11.95
N ARG A 148 21.68 17.33 12.23
CA ARG A 148 22.72 17.18 11.21
C ARG A 148 22.45 16.02 10.26
N ALA A 149 21.91 14.91 10.75
CA ALA A 149 21.50 13.79 9.90
C ALA A 149 20.35 14.18 8.95
N ILE A 150 19.31 14.85 9.47
CA ILE A 150 18.18 15.34 8.66
C ILE A 150 18.66 16.35 7.61
N TYR A 151 19.45 17.35 8.03
CA TYR A 151 20.05 18.33 7.13
C TYR A 151 20.90 17.66 6.04
N THR A 152 21.75 16.70 6.42
CA THR A 152 22.63 16.02 5.47
C THR A 152 21.81 15.25 4.44
N TYR A 153 20.75 14.58 4.88
CA TYR A 153 19.84 13.86 4.00
C TYR A 153 19.11 14.80 3.01
N LEU A 154 18.61 15.94 3.48
CA LEU A 154 18.00 16.97 2.65
C LEU A 154 19.00 17.56 1.64
N LYS A 155 20.22 17.86 2.10
CA LYS A 155 21.28 18.43 1.27
C LYS A 155 21.75 17.45 0.20
N GLN A 156 21.89 16.17 0.52
CA GLN A 156 22.21 15.13 -0.46
C GLN A 156 21.14 15.06 -1.56
N GLN A 157 19.85 15.07 -1.18
CA GLN A 157 18.77 15.08 -2.17
C GLN A 157 18.83 16.32 -3.05
N TYR A 158 18.94 17.50 -2.42
CA TYR A 158 19.03 18.78 -3.13
C TYR A 158 20.17 18.80 -4.14
N LEU A 159 21.39 18.50 -3.70
CA LEU A 159 22.56 18.53 -4.58
C LEU A 159 22.45 17.50 -5.71
N TYR A 160 21.91 16.31 -5.44
CA TYR A 160 21.67 15.31 -6.48
C TYR A 160 20.70 15.85 -7.53
N LEU A 161 19.54 16.38 -7.13
CA LEU A 161 18.57 16.95 -8.06
C LEU A 161 19.11 18.17 -8.82
N LYS A 162 19.94 19.00 -8.18
CA LYS A 162 20.65 20.10 -8.86
C LYS A 162 21.62 19.58 -9.92
N SER A 163 22.32 18.47 -9.66
CA SER A 163 23.22 17.86 -10.65
C SER A 163 22.49 17.34 -11.89
N LEU A 164 21.21 16.98 -11.75
CA LEU A 164 20.31 16.66 -12.86
C LEU A 164 19.73 17.91 -13.56
N GLY A 165 20.06 19.12 -13.09
CA GLY A 165 19.61 20.38 -13.67
C GLY A 165 18.26 20.90 -13.17
N LEU A 166 17.66 20.26 -12.16
CA LEU A 166 16.35 20.68 -11.63
C LEU A 166 16.47 21.97 -10.82
N LYS A 167 15.45 22.82 -10.94
CA LYS A 167 15.25 23.99 -10.06
C LYS A 167 14.44 23.60 -8.84
N VAL A 168 14.48 24.43 -7.80
CA VAL A 168 13.76 24.18 -6.54
C VAL A 168 12.26 23.95 -6.75
N ASP A 169 11.63 24.67 -7.69
CA ASP A 169 10.20 24.53 -8.03
C ASP A 169 9.88 23.26 -8.88
N GLU A 170 10.88 22.44 -9.14
CA GLU A 170 10.79 21.13 -9.80
C GLU A 170 11.16 19.97 -8.85
N MET A 171 11.54 20.27 -7.60
CA MET A 171 11.94 19.28 -6.59
C MET A 171 10.74 18.78 -5.75
N PRO A 172 10.74 17.50 -5.31
CA PRO A 172 9.59 16.87 -4.67
C PRO A 172 9.19 17.56 -3.37
N SER A 173 7.93 18.00 -3.31
CA SER A 173 7.34 18.81 -2.25
C SER A 173 5.82 18.56 -2.17
N ASN A 174 5.06 19.41 -1.47
CA ASN A 174 3.59 19.37 -1.47
C ASN A 174 2.95 19.90 -2.77
N LYS A 175 3.75 20.43 -3.71
CA LYS A 175 3.33 20.94 -5.03
C LYS A 175 4.02 20.25 -6.19
N VAL A 176 4.94 19.34 -5.94
CA VAL A 176 5.68 18.63 -6.99
C VAL A 176 5.75 17.15 -6.67
N ILE A 177 5.25 16.34 -7.59
CA ILE A 177 5.46 14.90 -7.61
C ILE A 177 6.62 14.62 -8.57
N LEU A 178 7.70 14.08 -8.03
CA LEU A 178 8.86 13.66 -8.82
C LEU A 178 8.72 12.18 -9.17
N ILE A 179 8.97 11.81 -10.42
CA ILE A 179 9.05 10.43 -10.89
C ILE A 179 10.48 10.14 -11.32
N GLU A 180 11.04 9.03 -10.85
CA GLU A 180 12.33 8.51 -11.30
C GLU A 180 12.24 7.01 -11.56
N SER A 181 13.08 6.50 -12.45
CA SER A 181 13.20 5.07 -12.73
C SER A 181 14.59 4.55 -12.41
N TYR A 182 14.67 3.39 -11.77
CA TYR A 182 15.94 2.73 -11.45
C TYR A 182 15.85 1.24 -11.75
N VAL A 183 16.90 0.66 -12.34
CA VAL A 183 16.98 -0.79 -12.60
C VAL A 183 17.83 -1.44 -11.52
N ASP A 184 17.24 -2.36 -10.76
CA ASP A 184 17.95 -3.06 -9.71
C ASP A 184 18.90 -4.15 -10.24
N ASP A 185 19.72 -4.72 -9.36
CA ASP A 185 20.69 -5.76 -9.73
C ASP A 185 20.04 -7.04 -10.30
N ALA A 186 18.74 -7.25 -10.08
CA ALA A 186 17.97 -8.35 -10.66
C ALA A 186 17.38 -7.99 -12.05
N GLY A 187 17.63 -6.77 -12.52
CA GLY A 187 17.16 -6.22 -13.78
C GLY A 187 15.72 -5.73 -13.75
N ARG A 188 15.08 -5.63 -12.57
CA ARG A 188 13.70 -5.11 -12.43
C ARG A 188 13.72 -3.59 -12.45
N THR A 189 12.77 -2.98 -13.12
CA THR A 189 12.63 -1.53 -13.18
C THR A 189 11.70 -1.07 -12.06
N HIS A 190 12.18 -0.16 -11.22
CA HIS A 190 11.41 0.51 -10.17
C HIS A 190 11.04 1.90 -10.68
N GLN A 191 9.76 2.15 -10.93
CA GLN A 191 9.24 3.49 -11.20
C GLN A 191 8.81 4.09 -9.86
N VAL A 192 9.67 4.93 -9.29
CA VAL A 192 9.44 5.56 -7.99
C VAL A 192 8.71 6.87 -8.20
N THR A 193 7.57 7.03 -7.51
CA THR A 193 6.80 8.26 -7.44
C THR A 193 6.95 8.87 -6.05
N HIS A 194 7.64 10.01 -5.97
CA HIS A 194 7.79 10.79 -4.74
C HIS A 194 6.50 11.57 -4.49
N SER A 195 5.64 10.99 -3.65
CA SER A 195 4.30 11.47 -3.37
C SER A 195 4.15 11.59 -1.85
N LEU A 196 4.34 12.79 -1.33
CA LEU A 196 4.30 13.07 0.11
C LEU A 196 2.90 13.51 0.53
N PHE A 197 1.94 12.60 0.39
CA PHE A 197 0.52 12.80 0.76
C PHE A 197 0.03 11.77 1.79
N GLY A 198 0.96 11.03 2.41
CA GLY A 198 0.65 10.02 3.41
C GLY A 198 0.39 8.64 2.79
N ARG A 199 0.66 7.60 3.58
CA ARG A 199 0.68 6.21 3.09
C ARG A 199 -0.67 5.72 2.57
N ARG A 200 -1.78 6.13 3.20
CA ARG A 200 -3.13 5.70 2.79
C ARG A 200 -3.54 6.29 1.42
N VAL A 201 -3.10 7.51 1.14
CA VAL A 201 -3.26 8.14 -0.18
C VAL A 201 -2.36 7.46 -1.21
N ASN A 202 -1.10 7.21 -0.85
CA ASN A 202 -0.15 6.51 -1.72
C ASN A 202 -0.58 5.07 -2.03
N ASP A 203 -1.23 4.37 -1.09
CA ASP A 203 -1.76 3.03 -1.30
C ASP A 203 -2.87 3.03 -2.38
N ALA A 204 -3.79 4.00 -2.33
CA ALA A 204 -4.79 4.21 -3.39
C ALA A 204 -4.15 4.52 -4.75
N LEU A 205 -3.28 5.55 -4.81
CA LEU A 205 -2.65 5.99 -6.06
C LEU A 205 -1.80 4.88 -6.69
N SER A 206 -1.00 4.17 -5.89
CA SER A 206 -0.13 3.09 -6.36
C SER A 206 -0.92 1.92 -6.93
N ARG A 207 -2.04 1.51 -6.30
CA ARG A 207 -2.88 0.41 -6.81
C ARG A 207 -3.61 0.78 -8.09
N ALA A 208 -4.12 2.00 -8.18
CA ALA A 208 -4.73 2.51 -9.40
C ALA A 208 -3.71 2.53 -10.55
N LEU A 209 -2.50 3.05 -10.31
CA LEU A 209 -1.43 3.09 -11.30
C LEU A 209 -0.95 1.69 -11.70
N ALA A 210 -0.73 0.79 -10.72
CA ALA A 210 -0.34 -0.59 -10.96
C ALA A 210 -1.39 -1.34 -11.80
N TYR A 211 -2.67 -1.11 -11.53
CA TYR A 211 -3.75 -1.71 -12.30
C TYR A 211 -3.79 -1.17 -13.73
N LEU A 212 -3.65 0.14 -13.92
CA LEU A 212 -3.58 0.78 -15.24
C LEU A 212 -2.40 0.23 -16.06
N ALA A 213 -1.19 0.27 -15.49
CA ALA A 213 0.03 -0.23 -16.13
C ALA A 213 -0.03 -1.75 -16.38
N GLY A 214 -0.51 -2.52 -15.40
CA GLY A 214 -0.66 -3.96 -15.50
C GLY A 214 -1.68 -4.39 -16.56
N SER A 215 -2.74 -3.60 -16.76
CA SER A 215 -3.72 -3.82 -17.82
C SER A 215 -3.11 -3.60 -19.21
N LYS A 216 -2.29 -2.55 -19.39
CA LYS A 216 -1.53 -2.31 -20.63
C LYS A 216 -0.56 -3.47 -20.94
N LEU A 217 0.08 -4.04 -19.91
CA LEU A 217 1.06 -5.13 -20.04
C LEU A 217 0.47 -6.54 -19.95
N ARG A 218 -0.83 -6.67 -19.68
CA ARG A 218 -1.56 -7.93 -19.39
C ARG A 218 -0.88 -8.80 -18.33
N ARG A 219 -0.36 -8.18 -17.27
CA ARG A 219 0.32 -8.85 -16.17
C ARG A 219 0.18 -8.06 -14.88
N ASN A 220 0.30 -8.73 -13.74
CA ASN A 220 0.37 -8.04 -12.45
C ASN A 220 1.75 -7.38 -12.28
N LEU A 221 1.77 -6.24 -11.60
CA LEU A 221 2.99 -5.52 -11.26
C LEU A 221 3.15 -5.50 -9.73
N GLY A 222 4.41 -5.47 -9.28
CA GLY A 222 4.70 -5.31 -7.86
C GLY A 222 4.49 -3.86 -7.43
N ILE A 223 4.13 -3.65 -6.17
CA ILE A 223 4.02 -2.33 -5.57
C ILE A 223 4.82 -2.28 -4.26
N SER A 224 5.46 -1.15 -4.00
CA SER A 224 6.03 -0.79 -2.71
C SER A 224 5.45 0.55 -2.28
N VAL A 225 5.00 0.69 -1.05
CA VAL A 225 4.28 1.88 -0.57
C VAL A 225 4.87 2.36 0.75
N MET A 226 5.23 3.63 0.80
CA MET A 226 5.68 4.33 2.01
C MET A 226 4.90 5.63 2.22
N ASP A 227 5.15 6.29 3.35
CA ASP A 227 4.56 7.60 3.65
C ASP A 227 5.00 8.69 2.67
N THR A 228 6.20 8.56 2.11
CA THR A 228 6.86 9.56 1.25
C THR A 228 6.69 9.31 -0.25
N GLY A 229 6.06 8.20 -0.63
CA GLY A 229 5.86 7.82 -2.03
C GLY A 229 5.64 6.33 -2.20
N PHE A 230 5.69 5.87 -3.44
CA PHE A 230 5.53 4.47 -3.79
C PHE A 230 6.36 4.10 -5.03
N SER A 231 6.57 2.81 -5.27
CA SER A 231 7.24 2.29 -6.46
C SER A 231 6.37 1.26 -7.16
N ILE A 232 6.25 1.37 -8.48
CA ILE A 232 5.72 0.31 -9.34
C ILE A 232 6.90 -0.51 -9.85
N ILE A 233 6.88 -1.81 -9.58
CA ILE A 233 7.99 -2.71 -9.87
C ILE A 233 7.66 -3.52 -11.12
N TYR A 234 8.35 -3.20 -12.21
CA TYR A 234 8.23 -3.85 -13.49
C TYR A 234 9.19 -5.05 -13.60
N PRO A 235 8.76 -6.15 -14.25
CA PRO A 235 9.63 -7.30 -14.52
C PRO A 235 10.86 -6.93 -15.35
N ARG A 236 11.85 -7.81 -15.35
CA ARG A 236 13.10 -7.60 -16.08
C ARG A 236 12.86 -7.23 -17.55
N GLY A 237 13.53 -6.17 -18.00
CA GLY A 237 13.45 -5.69 -19.38
C GLY A 237 12.11 -5.05 -19.75
N THR A 238 11.29 -4.69 -18.76
CA THR A 238 10.04 -3.94 -18.97
C THR A 238 10.25 -2.50 -18.50
N GLU A 239 10.01 -1.54 -19.38
CA GLU A 239 10.03 -0.12 -19.06
C GLU A 239 8.65 0.32 -18.53
N PRO A 240 8.56 1.43 -17.77
CA PRO A 240 7.29 1.96 -17.30
C PRO A 240 6.36 2.35 -18.46
N VAL A 241 5.07 2.03 -18.33
CA VAL A 241 4.06 2.26 -19.40
C VAL A 241 2.89 3.13 -18.96
N ALA A 242 2.89 3.58 -17.71
CA ALA A 242 1.92 4.52 -17.20
C ALA A 242 2.57 5.50 -16.23
N SER A 243 2.07 6.73 -16.20
CA SER A 243 2.44 7.74 -15.21
C SER A 243 1.24 8.15 -14.36
N ILE A 244 1.49 8.79 -13.21
CA ILE A 244 0.45 9.18 -12.25
C ILE A 244 -0.53 10.22 -12.82
N ASP A 245 -0.07 11.12 -13.69
CA ASP A 245 -0.90 12.12 -14.36
C ASP A 245 -1.95 11.49 -15.28
N GLU A 246 -1.67 10.32 -15.87
CA GLU A 246 -2.65 9.59 -16.67
C GLU A 246 -3.88 9.17 -15.85
N LEU A 247 -3.75 9.02 -14.52
CA LEU A 247 -4.89 8.68 -13.65
C LEU A 247 -5.95 9.79 -13.64
N THR A 248 -5.60 11.04 -13.99
CA THR A 248 -6.55 12.17 -14.03
C THR A 248 -7.60 12.08 -15.14
N GLU A 249 -7.40 11.15 -16.08
CA GLU A 249 -8.31 10.84 -17.19
C GLU A 249 -9.33 9.73 -16.86
N TYR A 250 -9.26 9.15 -15.67
CA TYR A 250 -10.09 8.02 -15.26
C TYR A 250 -10.89 8.33 -13.98
N ASP A 251 -11.98 7.60 -13.78
CA ASP A 251 -12.63 7.53 -12.47
C ASP A 251 -11.77 6.68 -11.53
N LEU A 252 -11.21 7.31 -10.49
CA LEU A 252 -10.33 6.65 -9.53
C LEU A 252 -11.05 5.54 -8.77
N ARG A 253 -12.34 5.71 -8.44
CA ARG A 253 -13.12 4.71 -7.72
C ARG A 253 -13.32 3.48 -8.60
N GLU A 254 -13.71 3.64 -9.85
CA GLU A 254 -13.88 2.51 -10.77
C GLU A 254 -12.56 1.76 -10.99
N LEU A 255 -11.45 2.48 -11.17
CA LEU A 255 -10.12 1.87 -11.29
C LEU A 255 -9.76 1.06 -10.04
N LEU A 256 -9.97 1.62 -8.85
CA LEU A 256 -9.68 0.94 -7.59
C LEU A 256 -10.60 -0.27 -7.35
N GLU A 257 -11.88 -0.17 -7.68
CA GLU A 257 -12.83 -1.30 -7.57
C GLU A 257 -12.31 -2.49 -8.39
N ARG A 258 -11.87 -2.24 -9.62
CA ARG A 258 -11.27 -3.28 -10.49
C ARG A 258 -9.92 -3.77 -9.98
N ALA A 259 -9.09 -2.88 -9.44
CA ALA A 259 -7.79 -3.22 -8.88
C ALA A 259 -7.93 -4.18 -7.67
N VAL A 260 -8.97 -4.02 -6.85
CA VAL A 260 -9.17 -4.83 -5.63
C VAL A 260 -10.11 -6.02 -5.83
N GLU A 261 -10.91 -6.06 -6.89
CA GLU A 261 -11.95 -7.08 -7.15
C GLU A 261 -11.47 -8.53 -6.95
N LYS A 262 -10.26 -8.83 -7.41
CA LYS A 262 -9.73 -10.22 -7.42
C LYS A 262 -8.74 -10.51 -6.29
N THR A 263 -8.57 -9.56 -5.39
CA THR A 263 -7.57 -9.58 -4.30
C THR A 263 -8.10 -10.27 -3.04
N GLU A 264 -7.19 -10.69 -2.15
CA GLU A 264 -7.58 -11.20 -0.83
C GLU A 264 -8.13 -10.10 0.08
N LEU A 265 -7.68 -8.85 -0.12
CA LEU A 265 -8.20 -7.66 0.58
C LEU A 265 -9.73 -7.60 0.49
N LEU A 266 -10.30 -7.70 -0.72
CA LEU A 266 -11.76 -7.69 -0.89
C LEU A 266 -12.42 -8.90 -0.23
N ARG A 267 -11.88 -10.10 -0.43
CA ARG A 267 -12.47 -11.35 0.10
C ARG A 267 -12.58 -11.30 1.63
N ARG A 268 -11.59 -10.72 2.30
CA ARG A 268 -11.55 -10.62 3.76
C ARG A 268 -12.38 -9.48 4.31
N ARG A 269 -12.28 -8.29 3.72
CA ARG A 269 -13.15 -7.17 4.10
C ARG A 269 -14.61 -7.54 3.93
N PHE A 270 -14.97 -8.23 2.84
CA PHE A 270 -16.31 -8.78 2.68
C PHE A 270 -16.68 -9.80 3.76
N ARG A 271 -15.78 -10.69 4.20
CA ARG A 271 -16.06 -11.58 5.35
C ARG A 271 -16.38 -10.77 6.60
N HIS A 272 -15.59 -9.76 6.92
CA HIS A 272 -15.78 -8.92 8.12
C HIS A 272 -17.13 -8.20 8.07
N VAL A 273 -17.43 -7.54 6.94
CA VAL A 273 -18.71 -6.85 6.72
C VAL A 273 -19.88 -7.83 6.74
N ALA A 274 -19.76 -9.00 6.11
CA ALA A 274 -20.81 -10.01 6.10
C ALA A 274 -21.07 -10.62 7.49
N ALA A 275 -20.04 -10.73 8.33
CA ALA A 275 -20.18 -11.15 9.72
C ALA A 275 -20.87 -10.05 10.56
N ARG A 276 -20.44 -8.78 10.45
CA ARG A 276 -21.07 -7.64 11.14
C ARG A 276 -22.53 -7.43 10.71
N GLY A 277 -22.81 -7.61 9.42
CA GLY A 277 -24.16 -7.58 8.85
C GLY A 277 -25.01 -8.81 9.18
N LEU A 278 -24.51 -9.72 10.02
CA LEU A 278 -25.15 -10.99 10.42
C LEU A 278 -25.48 -11.91 9.23
N MET A 279 -24.97 -11.63 8.03
CA MET A 279 -25.14 -12.48 6.85
C MET A 279 -24.42 -13.82 7.06
N ILE A 280 -23.25 -13.75 7.70
CA ILE A 280 -22.47 -14.88 8.21
C ILE A 280 -22.56 -14.86 9.73
N LEU A 281 -22.76 -16.03 10.33
CA LEU A 281 -22.79 -16.18 11.79
C LEU A 281 -21.42 -16.65 12.28
N ARG A 282 -20.98 -16.09 13.39
CA ARG A 282 -19.86 -16.51 14.23
C ARG A 282 -20.27 -17.62 15.19
N ASN A 283 -21.50 -17.56 15.70
CA ASN A 283 -22.04 -18.48 16.69
C ASN A 283 -23.44 -18.97 16.29
N TYR A 284 -23.69 -20.28 16.38
CA TYR A 284 -25.00 -20.84 16.11
C TYR A 284 -25.36 -21.97 17.06
N LYS A 285 -26.50 -21.81 17.76
CA LYS A 285 -27.03 -22.77 18.74
C LYS A 285 -26.01 -23.21 19.82
N GLY A 286 -25.23 -22.25 20.32
CA GLY A 286 -24.25 -22.50 21.39
C GLY A 286 -22.92 -23.09 20.91
N TYR A 287 -22.69 -23.15 19.59
CA TYR A 287 -21.42 -23.58 19.02
C TYR A 287 -20.77 -22.47 18.20
N ASP A 288 -19.46 -22.32 18.39
CA ASP A 288 -18.63 -21.41 17.62
C ASP A 288 -18.41 -21.96 16.21
N ILE A 289 -18.58 -21.10 15.21
CA ILE A 289 -18.31 -21.39 13.82
C ILE A 289 -16.87 -20.97 13.54
N SER A 290 -16.02 -21.94 13.24
CA SER A 290 -14.60 -21.67 12.96
C SER A 290 -14.43 -20.65 11.82
N VAL A 291 -13.41 -19.79 11.94
CA VAL A 291 -13.13 -18.74 10.94
C VAL A 291 -12.96 -19.32 9.54
N ASN A 292 -12.38 -20.52 9.40
CA ASN A 292 -12.28 -21.18 8.10
C ASN A 292 -13.66 -21.45 7.46
N LYS A 293 -14.65 -21.88 8.24
CA LYS A 293 -16.03 -22.08 7.76
C LYS A 293 -16.68 -20.74 7.42
N GLN A 294 -16.45 -19.71 8.24
CA GLN A 294 -16.94 -18.35 7.96
C GLN A 294 -16.36 -17.84 6.63
N GLN A 295 -15.07 -18.03 6.38
CA GLN A 295 -14.38 -17.61 5.16
C GLN A 295 -14.86 -18.37 3.92
N ILE A 296 -15.04 -19.70 3.98
CA ILE A 296 -15.64 -20.47 2.87
C ILE A 296 -17.06 -19.96 2.56
N SER A 297 -17.84 -19.68 3.60
CA SER A 297 -19.18 -19.10 3.44
C SER A 297 -19.09 -17.72 2.79
N ALA A 298 -18.19 -16.85 3.24
CA ALA A 298 -17.98 -15.51 2.67
C ALA A 298 -17.62 -15.56 1.19
N GLN A 299 -16.69 -16.43 0.80
CA GLN A 299 -16.28 -16.57 -0.60
C GLN A 299 -17.42 -17.06 -1.51
N ASN A 300 -18.24 -18.00 -1.03
CA ASN A 300 -19.41 -18.45 -1.78
C ASN A 300 -20.47 -17.35 -1.89
N LEU A 301 -20.69 -16.59 -0.82
CA LEU A 301 -21.62 -15.46 -0.83
C LEU A 301 -21.12 -14.34 -1.74
N LEU A 302 -19.83 -14.02 -1.70
CA LEU A 302 -19.21 -12.99 -2.53
C LEU A 302 -19.49 -13.25 -4.02
N LYS A 303 -19.29 -14.48 -4.50
CA LYS A 303 -19.60 -14.87 -5.89
C LYS A 303 -21.04 -14.56 -6.29
N VAL A 304 -22.00 -14.81 -5.39
CA VAL A 304 -23.41 -14.56 -5.65
C VAL A 304 -23.74 -13.08 -5.57
N VAL A 305 -23.24 -12.36 -4.56
CA VAL A 305 -23.58 -10.95 -4.37
C VAL A 305 -22.87 -10.03 -5.36
N SER A 306 -21.73 -10.45 -5.93
CA SER A 306 -21.05 -9.72 -7.01
C SER A 306 -21.87 -9.65 -8.29
N GLU A 307 -22.82 -10.57 -8.50
CA GLU A 307 -23.77 -10.53 -9.62
C GLU A 307 -25.00 -9.65 -9.31
N ILE A 308 -25.16 -9.20 -8.06
CA ILE A 308 -26.29 -8.37 -7.63
C ILE A 308 -25.83 -6.92 -7.56
N GLU A 309 -26.31 -6.13 -8.51
CA GLU A 309 -26.00 -4.71 -8.57
C GLU A 309 -26.38 -4.00 -7.26
N GLY A 310 -25.42 -3.28 -6.70
CA GLY A 310 -25.64 -2.44 -5.53
C GLY A 310 -25.91 -3.18 -4.23
N PHE A 311 -25.51 -4.45 -4.10
CA PHE A 311 -25.68 -5.21 -2.86
C PHE A 311 -25.04 -4.47 -1.65
N PRO A 312 -25.81 -4.13 -0.58
CA PRO A 312 -25.34 -3.21 0.45
C PRO A 312 -24.04 -3.62 1.17
N LEU A 313 -23.90 -4.91 1.51
CA LEU A 313 -22.70 -5.39 2.21
C LEU A 313 -21.47 -5.45 1.31
N LEU A 314 -21.66 -5.58 -0.01
CA LEU A 314 -20.54 -5.50 -0.94
C LEU A 314 -20.11 -4.04 -1.14
N LYS A 315 -21.07 -3.12 -1.28
CA LYS A 315 -20.80 -1.68 -1.27
C LYS A 315 -20.04 -1.23 -0.03
N GLU A 316 -20.45 -1.72 1.15
CA GLU A 316 -19.76 -1.40 2.40
C GLU A 316 -18.34 -1.98 2.44
N ALA A 317 -18.12 -3.20 1.92
CA ALA A 317 -16.77 -3.77 1.83
C ALA A 317 -15.84 -2.93 0.94
N TYR A 318 -16.32 -2.44 -0.21
CA TYR A 318 -15.55 -1.51 -1.03
C TYR A 318 -15.32 -0.17 -0.33
N ARG A 319 -16.34 0.35 0.38
CA ARG A 319 -16.23 1.59 1.16
C ARG A 319 -15.15 1.49 2.24
N GLU A 320 -15.12 0.42 3.04
CA GLU A 320 -14.08 0.22 4.05
C GLU A 320 -12.68 0.10 3.43
N ILE A 321 -12.54 -0.57 2.29
CA ILE A 321 -11.24 -0.66 1.59
C ILE A 321 -10.76 0.71 1.15
N MET A 322 -11.64 1.49 0.51
CA MET A 322 -11.26 2.74 -0.13
C MET A 322 -11.16 3.93 0.84
N GLU A 323 -11.98 3.93 1.90
CA GLU A 323 -12.06 5.06 2.83
C GLU A 323 -11.40 4.81 4.17
N ASP A 324 -11.31 3.57 4.66
CA ASP A 324 -10.75 3.27 5.99
C ASP A 324 -9.35 2.66 5.88
N TYR A 325 -9.14 1.73 4.96
CA TYR A 325 -7.82 1.18 4.68
C TYR A 325 -6.98 2.15 3.83
N MET A 326 -7.51 2.59 2.70
CA MET A 326 -6.93 3.66 1.87
C MET A 326 -7.51 5.02 2.25
N ASP A 327 -7.05 6.07 1.57
CA ASP A 327 -7.70 7.37 1.56
C ASP A 327 -7.99 7.80 0.12
N ILE A 328 -9.10 7.30 -0.43
CA ILE A 328 -9.55 7.64 -1.78
C ILE A 328 -9.89 9.13 -1.94
N ARG A 329 -10.32 9.80 -0.86
CA ARG A 329 -10.69 11.22 -0.93
C ARG A 329 -9.44 12.08 -1.08
N GLY A 330 -8.42 11.83 -0.25
CA GLY A 330 -7.10 12.46 -0.39
C GLY A 330 -6.45 12.15 -1.73
N ALA A 331 -6.56 10.90 -2.22
CA ALA A 331 -6.04 10.53 -3.54
C ALA A 331 -6.76 11.27 -4.69
N GLN A 332 -8.09 11.38 -4.64
CA GLN A 332 -8.86 12.15 -5.63
C GLN A 332 -8.49 13.63 -5.59
N GLU A 333 -8.29 14.19 -4.41
CA GLU A 333 -7.83 15.58 -4.24
C GLU A 333 -6.46 15.80 -4.88
N VAL A 334 -5.52 14.88 -4.69
CA VAL A 334 -4.20 14.93 -5.36
C VAL A 334 -4.37 14.90 -6.88
N LEU A 335 -5.19 14.00 -7.43
CA LEU A 335 -5.43 13.95 -8.88
C LEU A 335 -6.11 15.22 -9.41
N ASN A 336 -7.05 15.80 -8.66
CA ASN A 336 -7.68 17.08 -9.02
C ASN A 336 -6.65 18.22 -9.06
N ARG A 337 -5.73 18.26 -8.08
CA ARG A 337 -4.66 19.26 -8.01
C ARG A 337 -3.60 19.07 -9.09
N ILE A 338 -3.34 17.83 -9.53
CA ILE A 338 -2.53 17.57 -10.74
C ILE A 338 -3.26 18.14 -11.97
N LYS A 339 -4.56 17.83 -12.11
CA LYS A 339 -5.38 18.27 -13.25
C LYS A 339 -5.54 19.79 -13.35
N SER A 340 -5.62 20.49 -12.21
CA SER A 340 -5.68 21.96 -12.16
C SER A 340 -4.32 22.63 -12.37
N GLY A 341 -3.21 21.86 -12.32
CA GLY A 341 -1.85 22.37 -12.42
C GLY A 341 -1.28 22.90 -11.10
N GLU A 342 -1.99 22.75 -9.97
CA GLU A 342 -1.49 23.09 -8.64
C GLU A 342 -0.38 22.15 -8.16
N ILE A 343 -0.40 20.91 -8.61
CA ILE A 343 0.69 19.94 -8.43
C ILE A 343 1.34 19.69 -9.80
N ARG A 344 2.64 19.95 -9.89
CA ARG A 344 3.45 19.61 -11.06
C ARG A 344 3.94 18.18 -10.97
N VAL A 345 3.85 17.42 -12.07
CA VAL A 345 4.49 16.11 -12.21
C VAL A 345 5.78 16.30 -13.01
N VAL A 346 6.91 15.88 -12.43
CA VAL A 346 8.25 16.00 -13.04
C VAL A 346 8.86 14.61 -13.15
N ASP A 347 9.08 14.13 -14.36
CA ASP A 347 9.76 12.85 -14.62
C ASP A 347 11.22 13.10 -15.00
N VAL A 348 12.15 12.61 -14.17
CA VAL A 348 13.59 12.70 -14.42
C VAL A 348 14.14 11.49 -15.20
N GLY A 349 13.25 10.57 -15.56
CA GLY A 349 13.57 9.39 -16.35
C GLY A 349 14.40 8.37 -15.57
N LYS A 350 15.18 7.61 -16.33
CA LYS A 350 15.98 6.49 -15.82
C LYS A 350 17.32 6.99 -15.29
N LEU A 351 17.60 6.67 -14.03
CA LEU A 351 18.84 6.99 -13.34
C LEU A 351 19.67 5.74 -13.09
N ASP A 352 20.99 5.90 -13.13
CA ASP A 352 21.93 4.83 -12.79
C ASP A 352 21.91 4.51 -11.29
N VAL A 353 21.65 5.54 -10.47
CA VAL A 353 21.60 5.46 -9.01
C VAL A 353 20.35 6.19 -8.53
N PRO A 354 19.50 5.59 -7.69
CA PRO A 354 18.28 6.25 -7.24
C PRO A 354 18.60 7.44 -6.33
N THR A 355 17.75 8.47 -6.37
CA THR A 355 17.92 9.64 -5.50
C THR A 355 17.84 9.24 -4.01
N PRO A 356 18.49 9.99 -3.09
CA PRO A 356 18.40 9.72 -1.64
C PRO A 356 16.98 9.48 -1.09
N PHE A 357 15.97 10.18 -1.61
CA PHE A 357 14.58 10.02 -1.19
C PHE A 357 13.95 8.69 -1.66
N ALA A 358 14.44 8.11 -2.75
CA ALA A 358 13.91 6.84 -3.27
C ALA A 358 14.48 5.63 -2.54
N HIS A 359 15.59 5.76 -1.82
CA HIS A 359 16.24 4.63 -1.15
C HIS A 359 15.28 3.89 -0.24
N GLY A 360 14.53 4.58 0.61
CA GLY A 360 13.55 3.96 1.50
C GLY A 360 12.48 3.19 0.71
N ILE A 361 11.88 3.84 -0.29
CA ILE A 361 10.79 3.28 -1.10
C ILE A 361 11.24 2.02 -1.85
N ILE A 362 12.45 2.07 -2.43
CA ILE A 362 13.06 0.94 -3.12
C ILE A 362 13.44 -0.15 -2.12
N LEU A 363 14.05 0.20 -0.98
CA LEU A 363 14.46 -0.77 0.05
C LEU A 363 13.27 -1.49 0.68
N GLU A 364 12.12 -0.82 0.81
CA GLU A 364 10.86 -1.44 1.21
C GLU A 364 10.41 -2.51 0.19
N GLY A 365 10.55 -2.21 -1.10
CA GLY A 365 10.33 -3.17 -2.19
C GLY A 365 11.44 -4.22 -2.34
N LEU A 366 12.62 -3.97 -1.75
CA LEU A 366 13.76 -4.88 -1.64
C LEU A 366 13.78 -5.54 -0.26
N SER A 367 12.76 -6.34 0.02
CA SER A 367 12.83 -7.54 0.88
C SER A 367 13.50 -7.50 2.26
N ASP A 368 12.77 -8.05 3.24
CA ASP A 368 13.22 -8.47 4.58
C ASP A 368 13.87 -9.88 4.67
N LEU A 369 14.47 -10.40 3.60
CA LEU A 369 15.32 -11.62 3.66
C LEU A 369 16.81 -11.33 3.56
N ILE A 370 17.11 -10.06 3.47
CA ILE A 370 18.46 -9.56 3.57
C ILE A 370 18.73 -9.41 5.06
N PHE A 371 19.81 -9.98 5.58
CA PHE A 371 20.27 -9.59 6.92
C PHE A 371 20.32 -8.06 6.97
N MET A 372 20.08 -7.42 8.12
CA MET A 372 20.24 -5.96 8.26
C MET A 372 21.55 -5.45 7.62
N GLU A 373 22.57 -6.31 7.59
CA GLU A 373 23.84 -6.16 6.90
C GLU A 373 23.74 -5.85 5.41
N ASP A 374 22.95 -6.55 4.56
CA ASP A 374 22.91 -6.21 3.13
C ASP A 374 21.91 -5.10 2.75
N LYS A 375 20.88 -4.82 3.57
CA LYS A 375 20.11 -3.56 3.44
C LYS A 375 21.03 -2.38 3.73
N MET A 376 21.82 -2.48 4.79
CA MET A 376 22.90 -1.53 5.06
C MET A 376 23.93 -1.52 3.94
N SER A 377 24.32 -2.64 3.35
CA SER A 377 25.27 -2.66 2.24
C SER A 377 24.72 -2.00 0.98
N ALA A 378 23.44 -2.23 0.64
CA ALA A 378 22.78 -1.58 -0.49
C ALA A 378 22.65 -0.06 -0.25
N LEU A 379 22.22 0.34 0.95
CA LEU A 379 22.17 1.75 1.34
C LEU A 379 23.57 2.39 1.32
N ARG A 380 24.58 1.72 1.86
CA ARG A 380 25.98 2.17 1.82
C ARG A 380 26.49 2.27 0.39
N ARG A 381 26.11 1.36 -0.51
CA ARG A 381 26.44 1.43 -1.94
C ARG A 381 25.83 2.68 -2.55
N PHE A 382 24.52 2.90 -2.39
CA PHE A 382 23.86 4.08 -2.91
C PHE A 382 24.48 5.37 -2.35
N GLN A 383 24.71 5.44 -1.04
CA GLN A 383 25.38 6.57 -0.40
C GLN A 383 26.78 6.81 -0.98
N LYS A 384 27.57 5.76 -1.17
CA LYS A 384 28.91 5.87 -1.77
C LYS A 384 28.87 6.34 -3.21
N GLU A 385 27.88 5.93 -3.99
CA GLU A 385 27.71 6.38 -5.37
C GLU A 385 27.25 7.84 -5.44
N ILE A 386 26.31 8.24 -4.58
CA ILE A 386 25.91 9.64 -4.43
C ILE A 386 27.10 10.51 -4.02
N GLU A 387 27.91 10.08 -3.04
CA GLU A 387 29.11 10.83 -2.67
C GLU A 387 30.10 11.02 -3.81
N LYS A 388 30.21 10.04 -4.73
CA LYS A 388 31.05 10.18 -5.93
C LYS A 388 30.47 11.22 -6.89
N ILE A 389 29.16 11.17 -7.12
CA ILE A 389 28.45 12.13 -7.99
C ILE A 389 28.60 13.55 -7.44
N LEU A 390 28.60 13.72 -6.11
CA LEU A 390 28.69 15.04 -5.48
C LEU A 390 30.13 15.58 -5.31
N LYS A 391 31.16 14.75 -5.48
CA LYS A 391 32.59 15.13 -5.35
C LYS A 391 33.30 15.30 -6.69
N GLY A 392 32.76 14.73 -7.76
CA GLY A 392 33.17 14.97 -9.15
C GLY A 392 32.44 16.17 -9.73
#